data_AF-A0A812L8A9-F1
#
_entry.id   AF-A0A812L8A9-F1
#
_cell.length_a   1.000
_cell.length_b   1.000
_cell.length_c   1.000
_cell.angle_alpha   90.00
_cell.angle_beta   90.00
_cell.angle_gamma   90.00
#
_symmetry.space_group_name_H-M   'P 1'
#
loop_
_entity.id
_entity.type
_entity.pdbx_description
1 polymer ?
#
loop_
_entity_poly.entity_id
_entity_poly.type
_entity_poly.pdbx_seq_one_letter_code
_entity_poly.pdbx_strand_id
1 'polypeptide(L)'
;MQGFKDDFYAWKDSLSKDEQALLLKQAQNEFDKKFRKSDDFSKDLPEEKIQSFAKVLKKFFDNEKDDYKKDADQRTPDYDALKNKAALVSYDFGLKRRVVQIDRDADRRWMYASMKARVEEAEGKEPSDSAPFEDLYKFSKDTAETVHKFIADANSASSAPAGLKKDIEKVLKDNPPSDDFKVRFPRVLHERLAKKMGSLQREIEDFAANHSEAETKEFKTRTAPEEFLKTAADVIKPYYEARDENEKKVQELKAFFRSQKDSPGKTKADVVKEIFKVMPKYSDTPMPPLDEEMLADLAKIPAKLDGEFKHNWGTAEKLYKSEAIDSFGNKYLLGVFETVAEAEKAFDEWNKEYEQAGENVKESLSGWAKQQEAALAEDQDEVDRLRKALEEARR
;
A
#
# COMPACT_ATOMS: atom_id res chain seq x y z
N MET A 1 35.59 24.90 -20.11
CA MET A 1 35.97 26.21 -19.53
C MET A 1 37.21 25.97 -18.68
N GLN A 2 38.29 26.73 -18.88
CA GLN A 2 39.44 26.71 -17.96
C GLN A 2 38.94 27.20 -16.59
N GLY A 3 39.19 26.42 -15.53
CA GLY A 3 38.77 26.76 -14.17
C GLY A 3 39.71 27.78 -13.54
N PHE A 4 39.30 28.40 -12.42
CA PHE A 4 40.13 29.37 -11.69
C PHE A 4 41.52 28.81 -11.37
N LYS A 5 41.59 27.52 -11.01
CA LYS A 5 42.84 26.82 -10.76
C LYS A 5 43.80 26.92 -11.95
N ASP A 6 43.30 26.67 -13.16
CA ASP A 6 44.13 26.67 -14.37
C ASP A 6 44.55 28.10 -14.76
N ASP A 7 43.64 29.06 -14.66
CA ASP A 7 43.91 30.48 -14.93
C ASP A 7 44.91 31.07 -13.90
N PHE A 8 44.83 30.63 -12.64
CA PHE A 8 45.75 31.03 -11.58
C PHE A 8 47.14 30.43 -11.78
N TYR A 9 47.25 29.15 -12.13
CA TYR A 9 48.54 28.53 -12.41
C TYR A 9 49.21 29.14 -13.65
N ALA A 10 48.45 29.39 -14.72
CA ALA A 10 48.97 30.09 -15.89
C ALA A 10 49.48 31.51 -15.56
N TRP A 11 48.79 32.24 -14.69
CA TRP A 11 49.27 33.53 -14.20
C TRP A 11 50.56 33.38 -13.37
N LYS A 12 50.59 32.42 -12.44
CA LYS A 12 51.75 32.15 -11.58
C LYS A 12 52.99 31.79 -12.38
N ASP A 13 52.83 30.98 -13.42
CA ASP A 13 53.91 30.57 -14.32
C ASP A 13 54.44 31.73 -15.18
N SER A 14 53.67 32.81 -15.30
CA SER A 14 54.09 34.03 -16.01
C SER A 14 55.02 34.94 -15.18
N LEU A 15 55.19 34.66 -13.88
CA LEU A 15 56.07 35.40 -12.98
C LEU A 15 57.50 34.89 -13.09
N SER A 16 58.47 35.80 -13.02
CA SER A 16 59.88 35.45 -12.89
C SER A 16 60.17 34.77 -11.55
N LYS A 17 61.32 34.09 -11.44
CA LYS A 17 61.72 33.39 -10.21
C LYS A 17 61.81 34.31 -9.00
N ASP A 18 62.27 35.56 -9.20
CA ASP A 18 62.42 36.54 -8.13
C ASP A 18 61.05 37.07 -7.65
N GLU A 19 60.10 37.26 -8.57
CA GLU A 19 58.72 37.65 -8.26
C GLU A 19 57.96 36.52 -7.53
N GLN A 20 58.15 35.27 -7.96
CA GLN A 20 57.59 34.11 -7.25
C GLN A 20 58.18 33.98 -5.84
N ALA A 21 59.48 34.20 -5.68
CA ALA A 21 60.14 34.18 -4.39
C ALA A 21 59.66 35.33 -3.48
N LEU A 22 59.42 36.52 -4.05
CA LEU A 22 58.85 37.66 -3.34
C LEU A 22 57.45 37.33 -2.80
N LEU A 23 56.55 36.83 -3.66
CA LEU A 23 55.21 36.42 -3.23
C LEU A 23 55.23 35.33 -2.16
N LEU A 24 56.10 34.33 -2.33
CA LEU A 24 56.19 33.22 -1.39
C LEU A 24 56.72 33.69 -0.03
N LYS A 25 57.72 34.59 -0.03
CA LYS A 25 58.24 35.23 1.19
C LYS A 25 57.17 36.09 1.86
N GLN A 26 56.38 36.82 1.09
CA GLN A 26 55.28 37.64 1.59
C GLN A 26 54.17 36.79 2.21
N ALA A 27 53.72 35.74 1.52
CA ALA A 27 52.69 34.82 2.01
C ALA A 27 53.13 34.04 3.25
N GLN A 28 54.36 33.51 3.28
CA GLN A 28 54.87 32.74 4.42
C GLN A 28 54.98 33.57 5.69
N ASN A 29 55.36 34.84 5.55
CA ASN A 29 55.55 35.75 6.68
C ASN A 29 54.37 36.69 6.88
N GLU A 30 53.24 36.44 6.22
CA GLU A 30 52.07 37.32 6.26
C GLU A 30 51.58 37.48 7.70
N PHE A 31 51.68 36.48 8.58
CA PHE A 31 51.20 36.60 9.96
C PHE A 31 52.26 37.13 10.95
N ASP A 32 53.49 37.41 10.50
CA ASP A 32 54.53 38.02 11.34
C ASP A 32 54.38 39.55 11.37
N LYS A 33 54.03 40.07 12.56
CA LYS A 33 53.84 41.51 12.81
C LYS A 33 55.08 42.36 12.55
N LYS A 34 56.30 41.80 12.67
CA LYS A 34 57.55 42.52 12.35
C LYS A 34 57.76 42.59 10.85
N PHE A 35 57.48 41.49 10.14
CA PHE A 35 57.61 41.44 8.68
C PHE A 35 56.59 42.35 7.98
N ARG A 36 55.34 42.41 8.45
CA ARG A 36 54.31 43.34 7.94
C ARG A 36 54.71 44.83 7.99
N LYS A 37 55.66 45.19 8.86
CA LYS A 37 56.17 46.56 9.01
C LYS A 37 57.47 46.79 8.23
N SER A 38 57.95 45.79 7.50
CA SER A 38 59.17 45.89 6.69
C SER A 38 58.87 46.37 5.28
N ASP A 39 59.83 47.06 4.67
CA ASP A 39 59.69 47.55 3.29
C ASP A 39 59.52 46.40 2.27
N ASP A 40 59.99 45.19 2.60
CA ASP A 40 59.83 43.99 1.79
C ASP A 40 58.36 43.53 1.69
N PHE A 41 57.52 43.82 2.70
CA PHE A 41 56.09 43.54 2.65
C PHE A 41 55.35 44.51 1.72
N SER A 42 55.84 45.74 1.60
CA SER A 42 55.26 46.79 0.74
C SER A 42 55.77 46.77 -0.71
N LYS A 43 56.58 45.77 -1.08
CA LYS A 43 57.04 45.61 -2.46
C LYS A 43 55.95 44.93 -3.29
N ASP A 44 55.46 45.66 -4.29
CA ASP A 44 54.48 45.16 -5.24
C ASP A 44 55.15 44.46 -6.42
N LEU A 45 54.38 43.54 -7.03
CA LEU A 45 54.69 43.04 -8.37
C LEU A 45 54.52 44.15 -9.41
N PRO A 46 55.07 43.98 -10.63
CA PRO A 46 54.77 44.90 -11.72
C PRO A 46 53.27 45.03 -11.96
N GLU A 47 52.83 46.26 -12.18
CA GLU A 47 51.41 46.63 -12.31
C GLU A 47 50.67 45.77 -13.35
N GLU A 48 51.31 45.43 -14.47
CA GLU A 48 50.72 44.56 -15.50
C GLU A 48 50.37 43.17 -14.98
N LYS A 49 51.19 42.61 -14.08
CA LYS A 49 50.96 41.29 -13.46
C LYS A 49 49.84 41.36 -12.44
N ILE A 50 49.78 42.44 -11.65
CA ILE A 50 48.70 42.70 -10.69
C ILE A 50 47.36 42.83 -11.44
N GLN A 51 47.33 43.60 -12.52
CA GLN A 51 46.13 43.76 -13.34
C GLN A 51 45.70 42.46 -14.02
N SER A 52 46.66 41.65 -14.49
CA SER A 52 46.34 40.34 -15.07
C SER A 52 45.76 39.37 -14.02
N PHE A 53 46.26 39.39 -12.78
CA PHE A 53 45.69 38.61 -11.69
C PHE A 53 44.31 39.10 -11.27
N ALA A 54 44.13 40.42 -11.20
CA ALA A 54 42.83 41.04 -10.89
C ALA A 54 41.76 40.64 -11.92
N LYS A 55 42.12 40.43 -13.19
CA LYS A 55 41.20 39.87 -14.21
C LYS A 55 40.84 38.42 -13.93
N VAL A 56 41.78 37.59 -13.48
CA VAL A 56 41.53 36.19 -13.07
C VAL A 56 40.59 36.15 -11.86
N LEU A 57 40.84 36.96 -10.84
CA LEU A 57 39.97 37.08 -9.67
C LEU A 57 38.58 37.62 -10.03
N LYS A 58 38.50 38.64 -10.88
CA LYS A 58 37.21 39.18 -11.35
C LYS A 58 36.39 38.11 -12.08
N LYS A 59 37.02 37.35 -12.99
CA LYS A 59 36.37 36.22 -13.67
C LYS A 59 35.89 35.15 -12.69
N PHE A 60 36.66 34.87 -11.64
CA PHE A 60 36.25 33.95 -10.58
C PHE A 60 35.06 34.48 -9.77
N PHE A 61 35.10 35.72 -9.29
CA PHE A 61 34.01 36.31 -8.53
C PHE A 61 32.75 36.53 -9.37
N ASP A 62 32.88 36.86 -10.65
CA ASP A 62 31.73 36.99 -11.56
C ASP A 62 31.07 35.61 -11.80
N ASN A 63 31.86 34.54 -11.98
CA ASN A 63 31.35 33.17 -12.07
C ASN A 63 30.74 32.68 -10.75
N GLU A 64 31.41 32.89 -9.61
CA GLU A 64 30.87 32.51 -8.30
C GLU A 64 29.61 33.29 -7.95
N LYS A 65 29.49 34.56 -8.35
CA LYS A 65 28.29 35.37 -8.12
C LYS A 65 27.08 34.83 -8.89
N ASP A 66 27.28 34.32 -10.10
CA ASP A 66 26.20 33.70 -10.87
C ASP A 66 25.79 32.33 -10.30
N ASP A 67 26.73 31.58 -9.72
CA ASP A 67 26.43 30.36 -8.97
C ASP A 67 25.77 30.67 -7.60
N TYR A 68 26.20 31.72 -6.90
CA TYR A 68 25.60 32.17 -5.63
C TYR A 68 24.16 32.65 -5.81
N LYS A 69 23.84 33.28 -6.94
CA LYS A 69 22.46 33.66 -7.27
C LYS A 69 21.58 32.43 -7.55
N LYS A 70 22.11 31.41 -8.21
CA LYS A 70 21.40 30.14 -8.41
C LYS A 70 21.18 29.38 -7.10
N ASP A 71 22.15 29.40 -6.19
CA ASP A 71 22.03 28.78 -4.86
C ASP A 71 21.13 29.59 -3.92
N ALA A 72 21.07 30.92 -4.05
CA ALA A 72 20.15 31.77 -3.29
C ALA A 72 18.68 31.54 -3.68
N ASP A 73 18.39 31.30 -4.97
CA ASP A 73 17.05 30.91 -5.44
C ASP A 73 16.66 29.49 -4.98
N GLN A 74 17.63 28.63 -4.62
CA GLN A 74 17.38 27.29 -4.06
C GLN A 74 17.30 27.25 -2.52
N ARG A 75 17.59 28.37 -1.85
CA ARG A 75 17.54 28.49 -0.38
C ARG A 75 16.75 29.71 0.07
N THR A 76 15.54 29.89 -0.44
CA THR A 76 14.53 30.61 0.36
C THR A 76 14.28 29.78 1.63
N PRO A 77 14.51 30.32 2.84
CA PRO A 77 14.00 29.68 4.05
C PRO A 77 12.49 29.51 3.89
N ASP A 78 11.97 28.32 4.22
CA ASP A 78 10.54 28.08 4.20
C ASP A 78 9.88 28.90 5.31
N TYR A 79 9.53 30.16 5.02
CA TYR A 79 8.80 31.04 5.93
C TYR A 79 7.38 30.53 6.21
N ASP A 80 6.86 29.64 5.37
CA ASP A 80 5.63 28.91 5.64
C ASP A 80 5.86 27.73 6.58
N ALA A 81 7.10 27.27 6.85
CA ALA A 81 7.35 26.19 7.81
C ALA A 81 6.89 26.53 9.23
N LEU A 82 7.02 27.80 9.64
CA LEU A 82 6.50 28.30 10.92
C LEU A 82 4.97 28.36 10.92
N LYS A 83 4.37 28.72 9.78
CA LYS A 83 2.91 28.78 9.59
C LYS A 83 2.27 27.39 9.50
N ASN A 84 2.95 26.45 8.85
CA ASN A 84 2.63 25.03 8.74
C ASN A 84 2.81 24.30 10.09
N LYS A 85 3.84 24.67 10.87
CA LYS A 85 4.03 24.19 12.26
C LYS A 85 3.03 24.80 13.25
N ALA A 86 2.67 26.07 13.12
CA ALA A 86 1.61 26.68 13.91
C ALA A 86 0.23 26.08 13.54
N ALA A 87 -0.01 25.75 12.26
CA ALA A 87 -1.22 25.04 11.83
C ALA A 87 -1.32 23.61 12.42
N LEU A 88 -0.19 22.93 12.62
CA LEU A 88 -0.14 21.63 13.33
C LEU A 88 -0.63 21.75 14.79
N VAL A 89 -0.46 22.90 15.46
CA VAL A 89 -0.96 23.10 16.84
C VAL A 89 -2.50 23.07 16.89
N SER A 90 -3.15 23.59 15.84
CA SER A 90 -4.61 23.58 15.67
C SER A 90 -5.17 22.32 15.00
N TYR A 91 -4.32 21.40 14.58
CA TYR A 91 -4.74 20.22 13.84
C TYR A 91 -5.36 19.18 14.79
N ASP A 92 -6.52 18.68 14.42
CA ASP A 92 -7.14 17.54 15.08
C ASP A 92 -6.39 16.28 14.63
N PHE A 93 -5.57 15.72 15.52
CA PHE A 93 -4.86 14.48 15.26
C PHE A 93 -5.72 13.25 15.57
N GLY A 94 -6.98 13.42 15.98
CA GLY A 94 -7.87 12.33 16.34
C GLY A 94 -7.97 11.27 15.27
N LEU A 95 -7.90 10.01 15.69
CA LEU A 95 -8.03 8.88 14.79
C LEU A 95 -9.50 8.52 14.63
N LYS A 96 -9.89 8.11 13.44
CA LYS A 96 -11.22 7.55 13.17
C LYS A 96 -11.16 6.04 13.19
N ARG A 97 -12.00 5.43 14.02
CA ARG A 97 -12.18 3.99 14.08
C ARG A 97 -12.90 3.46 12.86
N ARG A 98 -12.41 2.36 12.30
CA ARG A 98 -13.13 1.58 11.29
C ARG A 98 -12.97 0.10 11.55
N VAL A 99 -14.07 -0.57 11.87
CA VAL A 99 -14.12 -2.04 11.98
C VAL A 99 -14.67 -2.61 10.69
N VAL A 100 -13.91 -3.50 10.04
CA VAL A 100 -14.30 -4.15 8.79
C VAL A 100 -14.51 -5.63 9.05
N GLN A 101 -15.71 -6.13 8.78
CA GLN A 101 -15.99 -7.56 8.80
C GLN A 101 -15.30 -8.23 7.60
N ILE A 102 -14.57 -9.30 7.87
CA ILE A 102 -13.97 -10.20 6.90
C ILE A 102 -14.84 -11.46 6.84
N ASP A 103 -15.33 -11.81 5.65
CA ASP A 103 -15.97 -13.09 5.40
C ASP A 103 -14.90 -14.15 5.10
N ARG A 104 -14.53 -14.91 6.13
CA ARG A 104 -13.46 -15.91 6.02
C ARG A 104 -13.86 -17.11 5.19
N ASP A 105 -15.15 -17.40 5.07
CA ASP A 105 -15.61 -18.47 4.20
C ASP A 105 -15.53 -18.07 2.74
N ALA A 106 -15.90 -16.83 2.40
CA ALA A 106 -15.67 -16.27 1.08
C ALA A 106 -14.18 -16.27 0.71
N ASP A 107 -13.30 -15.85 1.63
CA ASP A 107 -11.85 -15.88 1.41
C ASP A 107 -11.32 -17.30 1.15
N ARG A 108 -11.73 -18.29 1.95
CA ARG A 108 -11.30 -19.68 1.76
C ARG A 108 -11.81 -20.26 0.45
N ARG A 109 -13.06 -19.95 0.06
CA ARG A 109 -13.61 -20.34 -1.25
C ARG A 109 -12.81 -19.72 -2.38
N TRP A 110 -12.50 -18.43 -2.28
CA TRP A 110 -11.69 -17.73 -3.27
C TRP A 110 -10.27 -18.30 -3.37
N MET A 111 -9.65 -18.66 -2.24
CA MET A 111 -8.34 -19.31 -2.21
C MET A 111 -8.36 -20.62 -3.01
N TYR A 112 -9.32 -21.51 -2.74
CA TYR A 112 -9.44 -22.78 -3.45
C TYR A 112 -9.78 -22.61 -4.93
N ALA A 113 -10.68 -21.68 -5.26
CA ALA A 113 -11.01 -21.34 -6.65
C ALA A 113 -9.78 -20.83 -7.40
N SER A 114 -9.02 -19.92 -6.80
CA SER A 114 -7.80 -19.35 -7.40
C SER A 114 -6.69 -20.38 -7.57
N MET A 115 -6.52 -21.29 -6.61
CA MET A 115 -5.56 -22.38 -6.73
C MET A 115 -5.93 -23.34 -7.86
N LYS A 116 -7.21 -23.71 -7.97
CA LYS A 116 -7.71 -24.57 -9.05
C LYS A 116 -7.50 -23.91 -10.42
N ALA A 117 -7.89 -22.65 -10.55
CA ALA A 117 -7.71 -21.86 -11.77
C ALA A 117 -6.25 -21.85 -12.23
N ARG A 118 -5.29 -21.60 -11.33
CA ARG A 118 -3.86 -21.61 -11.66
C ARG A 118 -3.35 -22.97 -12.15
N VAL A 119 -3.86 -24.06 -11.59
CA VAL A 119 -3.49 -25.42 -12.03
C VAL A 119 -4.06 -25.68 -13.43
N GLU A 120 -5.32 -25.31 -13.66
CA GLU A 120 -5.96 -25.47 -14.97
C GLU A 120 -5.27 -24.63 -16.06
N GLU A 121 -4.89 -23.39 -15.74
CA GLU A 121 -4.11 -22.54 -16.64
C GLU A 121 -2.75 -23.16 -16.98
N ALA A 122 -2.06 -23.72 -15.98
CA ALA A 122 -0.79 -24.42 -16.18
C ALA A 122 -0.93 -25.67 -17.07
N GLU A 123 -2.11 -26.30 -17.04
CA GLU A 123 -2.49 -27.41 -17.92
C GLU A 123 -3.04 -26.96 -19.28
N GLY A 124 -3.11 -25.66 -19.57
CA GLY A 124 -3.64 -25.10 -20.81
C GLY A 124 -5.16 -25.18 -20.95
N LYS A 125 -5.89 -25.35 -19.85
CA LYS A 125 -7.36 -25.41 -19.79
C LYS A 125 -7.94 -24.03 -19.46
N GLU A 126 -9.19 -23.79 -19.86
CA GLU A 126 -9.93 -22.61 -19.43
C GLU A 126 -10.27 -22.74 -17.93
N PRO A 127 -9.99 -21.71 -17.10
CA PRO A 127 -10.23 -21.79 -15.65
C PRO A 127 -11.70 -22.05 -15.31
N SER A 128 -11.95 -23.00 -14.43
CA SER A 128 -13.24 -23.22 -13.77
C SER A 128 -13.44 -22.17 -12.66
N ASP A 129 -13.50 -20.90 -13.06
CA ASP A 129 -13.67 -19.79 -12.13
C ASP A 129 -15.07 -19.86 -11.48
N SER A 130 -15.06 -20.02 -10.15
CA SER A 130 -16.23 -20.05 -9.28
C SER A 130 -16.11 -18.98 -8.18
N ALA A 131 -15.44 -17.86 -8.46
CA ALA A 131 -15.23 -16.80 -7.49
C ALA A 131 -16.58 -16.33 -6.90
N PRO A 132 -16.68 -16.21 -5.56
CA PRO A 132 -17.94 -15.89 -4.88
C PRO A 132 -18.33 -14.41 -4.97
N PHE A 133 -17.65 -13.60 -5.79
CA PHE A 133 -17.89 -12.16 -5.85
C PHE A 133 -19.18 -11.85 -6.61
N GLU A 134 -20.13 -11.21 -5.94
CA GLU A 134 -21.44 -10.86 -6.48
C GLU A 134 -21.55 -9.35 -6.71
N ASP A 135 -22.09 -8.99 -7.88
CA ASP A 135 -22.49 -7.62 -8.19
C ASP A 135 -24.02 -7.49 -8.09
N LEU A 136 -24.47 -6.26 -7.86
CA LEU A 136 -25.88 -5.92 -7.85
C LEU A 136 -26.30 -5.48 -9.25
N TYR A 137 -27.10 -6.30 -9.92
CA TYR A 137 -27.63 -6.02 -11.26
C TYR A 137 -29.03 -5.45 -11.17
N LYS A 138 -29.27 -4.31 -11.83
CA LYS A 138 -30.59 -3.68 -11.95
C LYS A 138 -31.15 -3.91 -13.34
N PHE A 139 -32.39 -4.34 -13.43
CA PHE A 139 -33.09 -4.56 -14.69
C PHE A 139 -34.19 -3.53 -14.89
N SER A 140 -34.52 -3.23 -16.16
CA SER A 140 -35.74 -2.48 -16.49
C SER A 140 -36.97 -3.34 -16.20
N LYS A 141 -38.14 -2.71 -16.04
CA LYS A 141 -39.41 -3.40 -15.79
C LYS A 141 -39.68 -4.53 -16.79
N ASP A 142 -39.57 -4.24 -18.08
CA ASP A 142 -39.82 -5.21 -19.16
C ASP A 142 -38.82 -6.39 -19.13
N THR A 143 -37.60 -6.12 -18.68
CA THR A 143 -36.56 -7.15 -18.54
C THR A 143 -36.74 -7.96 -17.26
N ALA A 144 -37.29 -7.37 -16.19
CA ALA A 144 -37.47 -8.01 -14.90
C ALA A 144 -38.41 -9.23 -14.98
N GLU A 145 -39.54 -9.11 -15.67
CA GLU A 145 -40.48 -10.22 -15.87
C GLU A 145 -39.83 -11.37 -16.67
N THR A 146 -39.07 -11.02 -17.71
CA THR A 146 -38.35 -11.98 -18.56
C THR A 146 -37.27 -12.71 -17.77
N VAL A 147 -36.46 -11.99 -16.99
CA VAL A 147 -35.43 -12.56 -16.12
C VAL A 147 -36.05 -13.45 -15.05
N HIS A 148 -37.15 -13.01 -14.43
CA HIS A 148 -37.84 -13.79 -13.40
C HIS A 148 -38.43 -15.10 -13.97
N LYS A 149 -39.00 -15.06 -15.18
CA LYS A 149 -39.46 -16.26 -15.88
C LYS A 149 -38.30 -17.19 -16.22
N PHE A 150 -37.21 -16.67 -16.77
CA PHE A 150 -36.02 -17.45 -17.07
C PHE A 150 -35.44 -18.14 -15.83
N ILE A 151 -35.37 -17.43 -14.70
CA ILE A 151 -34.94 -17.97 -13.41
C ILE A 151 -35.88 -19.09 -12.94
N ALA A 152 -37.20 -18.91 -13.07
CA ALA A 152 -38.18 -19.92 -12.69
C ALA A 152 -38.12 -21.18 -13.59
N ASP A 153 -37.95 -21.00 -14.90
CA ASP A 153 -37.81 -22.08 -15.87
C ASP A 153 -36.51 -22.88 -15.62
N ALA A 154 -35.41 -22.18 -15.35
CA ALA A 154 -34.14 -22.81 -14.97
C ALA A 154 -34.25 -23.61 -13.66
N ASN A 155 -35.03 -23.15 -12.68
CA ASN A 155 -35.27 -23.89 -11.43
C ASN A 155 -36.08 -25.18 -11.65
N SER A 156 -37.01 -25.13 -12.60
CA SER A 156 -37.92 -26.23 -12.93
C SER A 156 -37.24 -27.33 -13.74
N ALA A 157 -36.06 -27.08 -14.30
CA ALA A 157 -35.26 -28.08 -14.99
C ALA A 157 -34.76 -29.17 -14.02
N SER A 158 -34.97 -30.44 -14.38
CA SER A 158 -34.58 -31.60 -13.55
C SER A 158 -33.07 -31.71 -13.32
N SER A 159 -32.26 -31.12 -14.19
CA SER A 159 -30.80 -31.11 -14.16
C SER A 159 -30.17 -29.93 -13.42
N ALA A 160 -30.97 -29.03 -12.84
CA ALA A 160 -30.46 -27.86 -12.13
C ALA A 160 -29.67 -28.25 -10.86
N PRO A 161 -28.43 -27.73 -10.67
CA PRO A 161 -27.63 -27.98 -9.46
C PRO A 161 -28.36 -27.59 -8.17
N ALA A 162 -28.15 -28.34 -7.08
CA ALA A 162 -28.83 -28.08 -5.80
C ALA A 162 -28.52 -26.69 -5.23
N GLY A 163 -27.27 -26.22 -5.36
CA GLY A 163 -26.88 -24.86 -4.99
C GLY A 163 -27.64 -23.78 -5.79
N LEU A 164 -27.83 -24.01 -7.10
CA LEU A 164 -28.59 -23.12 -7.97
C LEU A 164 -30.05 -23.02 -7.52
N LYS A 165 -30.69 -24.14 -7.20
CA LYS A 165 -32.09 -24.13 -6.73
C LYS A 165 -32.26 -23.27 -5.48
N LYS A 166 -31.37 -23.42 -4.50
CA LYS A 166 -31.40 -22.62 -3.27
C LYS A 166 -31.23 -21.12 -3.53
N ASP A 167 -30.27 -20.76 -4.38
CA ASP A 167 -30.01 -19.36 -4.70
C ASP A 167 -31.17 -18.75 -5.50
N ILE A 168 -31.76 -19.51 -6.44
CA ILE A 168 -32.96 -19.10 -7.17
C ILE A 168 -34.14 -18.91 -6.23
N GLU A 169 -34.44 -19.88 -5.35
CA GLU A 169 -35.52 -19.77 -4.38
C GLU A 169 -35.39 -18.52 -3.51
N LYS A 170 -34.16 -18.21 -3.07
CA LYS A 170 -33.87 -16.99 -2.32
C LYS A 170 -34.12 -15.73 -3.16
N VAL A 171 -33.63 -15.67 -4.39
CA VAL A 171 -33.83 -14.51 -5.27
C VAL A 171 -35.31 -14.28 -5.56
N LEU A 172 -36.05 -15.34 -5.91
CA LEU A 172 -37.49 -15.28 -6.20
C LEU A 172 -38.31 -14.84 -4.98
N LYS A 173 -37.88 -15.23 -3.77
CA LYS A 173 -38.54 -14.83 -2.52
C LYS A 173 -38.24 -13.37 -2.15
N ASP A 174 -36.98 -12.97 -2.23
CA ASP A 174 -36.52 -11.69 -1.70
C ASP A 174 -36.74 -10.54 -2.70
N ASN A 175 -36.93 -10.83 -3.99
CA ASN A 175 -37.07 -9.82 -5.05
C ASN A 175 -38.22 -10.17 -6.01
N PRO A 176 -39.49 -9.90 -5.64
CA PRO A 176 -40.59 -10.02 -6.60
C PRO A 176 -40.40 -9.05 -7.79
N PRO A 177 -40.96 -9.34 -8.98
CA PRO A 177 -40.89 -8.44 -10.12
C PRO A 177 -41.43 -7.05 -9.75
N SER A 178 -40.60 -6.02 -9.90
CA SER A 178 -40.96 -4.63 -9.60
C SER A 178 -40.11 -3.65 -10.40
N ASP A 179 -40.49 -2.36 -10.38
CA ASP A 179 -39.77 -1.29 -11.06
C ASP A 179 -38.35 -1.04 -10.51
N ASP A 180 -38.01 -1.61 -9.34
CA ASP A 180 -36.67 -1.60 -8.76
C ASP A 180 -36.07 -3.00 -8.61
N PHE A 181 -36.45 -3.94 -9.50
CA PHE A 181 -35.94 -5.30 -9.48
C PHE A 181 -34.41 -5.33 -9.59
N LYS A 182 -33.79 -5.82 -8.51
CA LYS A 182 -32.35 -5.94 -8.36
C LYS A 182 -32.01 -7.35 -7.94
N VAL A 183 -30.99 -7.93 -8.55
CA VAL A 183 -30.53 -9.27 -8.22
C VAL A 183 -29.04 -9.20 -7.93
N ARG A 184 -28.63 -9.72 -6.78
CA ARG A 184 -27.23 -10.05 -6.56
C ARG A 184 -26.93 -11.34 -7.30
N PHE A 185 -25.93 -11.28 -8.16
CA PHE A 185 -25.57 -12.41 -9.00
C PHE A 185 -24.04 -12.49 -9.14
N PRO A 186 -23.44 -13.69 -9.18
CA PRO A 186 -22.00 -13.82 -9.31
C PRO A 186 -21.48 -13.15 -10.58
N ARG A 187 -20.50 -12.26 -10.43
CA ARG A 187 -19.97 -11.43 -11.52
C ARG A 187 -19.41 -12.28 -12.66
N VAL A 188 -18.58 -13.27 -12.32
CA VAL A 188 -17.96 -14.17 -13.29
C VAL A 188 -19.02 -14.93 -14.07
N LEU A 189 -20.07 -15.38 -13.39
CA LEU A 189 -21.18 -16.08 -14.04
C LEU A 189 -21.96 -15.14 -14.98
N HIS A 190 -22.20 -13.90 -14.57
CA HIS A 190 -22.81 -12.87 -15.41
C HIS A 190 -22.00 -12.62 -16.68
N GLU A 191 -20.69 -12.38 -16.54
CA GLU A 191 -19.81 -12.08 -17.69
C GLU A 191 -19.78 -13.23 -18.70
N ARG A 192 -19.73 -14.48 -18.22
CA ARG A 192 -19.77 -15.68 -19.08
C ARG A 192 -21.13 -15.84 -19.76
N LEU A 193 -22.22 -15.67 -19.03
CA LEU A 193 -23.57 -15.70 -19.60
C LEU A 193 -23.73 -14.60 -20.65
N ALA A 194 -23.39 -13.35 -20.34
CA ALA A 194 -23.49 -12.24 -21.28
C ALA A 194 -22.72 -12.49 -22.59
N LYS A 195 -21.50 -13.04 -22.50
CA LYS A 195 -20.69 -13.40 -23.68
C LYS A 195 -21.35 -14.49 -24.54
N LYS A 196 -21.84 -15.56 -23.90
CA LYS A 196 -22.48 -16.69 -24.60
C LYS A 196 -23.84 -16.30 -25.19
N MET A 197 -24.66 -15.60 -24.41
CA MET A 197 -25.97 -15.08 -24.82
C MET A 197 -25.83 -14.07 -25.97
N GLY A 198 -24.82 -13.20 -25.93
CA GLY A 198 -24.53 -12.27 -27.03
C GLY A 198 -24.07 -12.97 -28.32
N SER A 199 -23.47 -14.16 -28.21
CA SER A 199 -23.11 -14.97 -29.40
C SER A 199 -24.36 -15.60 -30.01
N LEU A 200 -25.23 -16.18 -29.19
CA LEU A 200 -26.51 -16.75 -29.65
C LEU A 200 -27.44 -15.68 -30.24
N GLN A 201 -27.43 -14.47 -29.69
CA GLN A 201 -28.18 -13.34 -30.25
C GLN A 201 -27.74 -13.03 -31.70
N ARG A 202 -26.43 -13.07 -31.99
CA ARG A 202 -25.91 -12.88 -33.35
C ARG A 202 -26.31 -14.02 -34.26
N GLU A 203 -26.30 -15.27 -33.77
CA GLU A 203 -26.78 -16.42 -34.56
C GLU A 203 -28.26 -16.27 -34.93
N ILE A 204 -29.09 -15.74 -34.03
CA ILE A 204 -30.50 -15.43 -34.31
C ILE A 204 -30.63 -14.33 -35.37
N GLU A 205 -29.80 -13.29 -35.30
CA GLU A 205 -29.77 -12.19 -36.27
C GLU A 205 -29.29 -12.66 -37.65
N ASP A 206 -28.23 -13.47 -37.70
CA ASP A 206 -27.70 -14.09 -38.92
C ASP A 206 -28.72 -15.06 -39.53
N PHE A 207 -29.42 -15.85 -38.71
CA PHE A 207 -30.51 -16.71 -39.18
C PHE A 207 -31.61 -15.86 -39.82
N ALA A 208 -32.04 -14.79 -39.15
CA ALA A 208 -33.08 -13.89 -39.63
C ALA A 208 -32.70 -13.15 -40.93
N ALA A 209 -31.43 -12.83 -41.12
CA ALA A 209 -30.93 -12.19 -42.34
C ALA A 209 -30.96 -13.13 -43.56
N ASN A 210 -30.91 -14.45 -43.35
CA ASN A 210 -30.75 -15.45 -44.39
C ASN A 210 -32.00 -16.32 -44.65
N HIS A 211 -33.08 -16.13 -43.88
CA HIS A 211 -34.31 -16.95 -43.96
C HIS A 211 -35.55 -16.07 -44.08
N SER A 212 -36.69 -16.68 -44.45
CA SER A 212 -37.97 -15.97 -44.54
C SER A 212 -38.47 -15.50 -43.17
N GLU A 213 -39.40 -14.53 -43.15
CA GLU A 213 -40.05 -14.09 -41.90
C GLU A 213 -40.76 -15.23 -41.16
N ALA A 214 -41.36 -16.18 -41.90
CA ALA A 214 -42.05 -17.32 -41.32
C ALA A 214 -41.08 -18.28 -40.62
N GLU A 215 -39.98 -18.64 -41.29
CA GLU A 215 -38.91 -19.47 -40.72
C GLU A 215 -38.24 -18.79 -39.53
N THR A 216 -37.99 -17.48 -39.63
CA THR A 216 -37.42 -16.67 -38.54
C THR A 216 -38.34 -16.64 -37.31
N LYS A 217 -39.65 -16.51 -37.53
CA LYS A 217 -40.64 -16.51 -36.45
C LYS A 217 -40.72 -17.87 -35.76
N GLU A 218 -40.67 -18.96 -36.52
CA GLU A 218 -40.63 -20.31 -35.95
C GLU A 218 -39.34 -20.55 -35.16
N PHE A 219 -38.19 -20.16 -35.73
CA PHE A 219 -36.90 -20.28 -35.05
C PHE A 219 -36.85 -19.49 -33.74
N LYS A 220 -37.31 -18.24 -33.73
CA LYS A 220 -37.36 -17.40 -32.52
C LYS A 220 -38.33 -17.90 -31.45
N THR A 221 -39.39 -18.62 -31.82
CA THR A 221 -40.44 -19.03 -30.87
C THR A 221 -40.30 -20.45 -30.36
N ARG A 222 -39.63 -21.34 -31.10
CA ARG A 222 -39.38 -22.73 -30.68
C ARG A 222 -37.91 -23.01 -30.39
N THR A 223 -37.04 -22.76 -31.37
CA THR A 223 -35.64 -23.21 -31.33
C THR A 223 -34.77 -22.33 -30.45
N ALA A 224 -34.84 -21.01 -30.63
CA ALA A 224 -34.01 -20.07 -29.89
C ALA A 224 -34.19 -20.17 -28.36
N PRO A 225 -35.42 -20.29 -27.80
CA PRO A 225 -35.59 -20.46 -26.36
C PRO A 225 -34.93 -21.73 -25.79
N GLU A 226 -34.98 -22.85 -26.53
CA GLU A 226 -34.32 -24.10 -26.11
C GLU A 226 -32.79 -23.97 -26.15
N GLU A 227 -32.24 -23.39 -27.22
CA GLU A 227 -30.79 -23.10 -27.34
C GLU A 227 -30.33 -22.11 -26.27
N PHE A 228 -31.16 -21.12 -25.91
CA PHE A 228 -30.89 -20.18 -24.81
C PHE A 228 -30.75 -20.93 -23.47
N LEU A 229 -31.70 -21.80 -23.14
CA LEU A 229 -31.67 -22.57 -21.89
C LEU A 229 -30.49 -23.52 -21.84
N LYS A 230 -30.17 -24.19 -22.95
CA LYS A 230 -29.02 -25.09 -23.05
C LYS A 230 -27.70 -24.33 -22.88
N THR A 231 -27.54 -23.22 -23.59
CA THR A 231 -26.36 -22.35 -23.49
C THR A 231 -26.17 -21.83 -22.06
N ALA A 232 -27.26 -21.45 -21.39
CA ALA A 232 -27.20 -21.04 -20.00
C ALA A 232 -26.81 -22.20 -19.07
N ALA A 233 -27.37 -23.39 -19.27
CA ALA A 233 -27.03 -24.57 -18.49
C ALA A 233 -25.53 -24.95 -18.62
N ASP A 234 -24.97 -24.84 -19.82
CA ASP A 234 -23.55 -25.11 -20.10
C ASP A 234 -22.60 -24.15 -19.37
N VAL A 235 -23.09 -22.95 -18.99
CA VAL A 235 -22.32 -21.96 -18.22
C VAL A 235 -22.58 -22.10 -16.72
N ILE A 236 -23.84 -22.27 -16.32
CA ILE A 236 -24.27 -22.28 -14.93
C ILE A 236 -23.84 -23.57 -14.22
N LYS A 237 -24.00 -24.73 -14.87
CA LYS A 237 -23.72 -26.01 -14.23
C LYS A 237 -22.25 -26.15 -13.79
N PRO A 238 -21.24 -25.90 -14.66
CA PRO A 238 -19.83 -25.99 -14.24
C PRO A 238 -19.46 -25.01 -13.12
N TYR A 239 -20.08 -23.83 -13.10
CA TYR A 239 -19.86 -22.85 -12.03
C TYR A 239 -20.31 -23.38 -10.67
N TYR A 240 -21.52 -23.95 -10.58
CA TYR A 240 -22.03 -24.49 -9.31
C TYR A 240 -21.29 -25.77 -8.89
N GLU A 241 -20.91 -26.63 -9.84
CA GLU A 241 -20.09 -27.81 -9.54
C GLU A 241 -18.73 -27.40 -8.95
N ALA A 242 -18.04 -26.44 -9.57
CA ALA A 242 -16.77 -25.92 -9.04
C ALA A 242 -16.95 -25.23 -7.67
N ARG A 243 -18.05 -24.50 -7.48
CA ARG A 243 -18.37 -23.89 -6.18
C ARG A 243 -18.60 -24.94 -5.10
N ASP A 244 -19.37 -25.99 -5.37
CA ASP A 244 -19.68 -27.05 -4.41
C ASP A 244 -18.42 -27.87 -4.06
N GLU A 245 -17.55 -28.12 -5.04
CA GLU A 245 -16.23 -28.71 -4.80
C GLU A 245 -15.37 -27.83 -3.89
N ASN A 246 -15.33 -26.52 -4.13
CA ASN A 246 -14.58 -25.58 -3.30
C ASN A 246 -15.17 -25.50 -1.89
N GLU A 247 -16.50 -25.49 -1.75
CA GLU A 247 -17.17 -25.56 -0.44
C GLU A 247 -16.76 -26.84 0.31
N LYS A 248 -16.75 -27.99 -0.36
CA LYS A 248 -16.30 -29.24 0.25
C LYS A 248 -14.86 -29.13 0.79
N LYS A 249 -13.94 -28.56 0.02
CA LYS A 249 -12.55 -28.32 0.47
C LYS A 249 -12.46 -27.36 1.65
N VAL A 250 -13.32 -26.34 1.70
CA VAL A 250 -13.43 -25.45 2.87
C VAL A 250 -13.87 -26.23 4.10
N GLN A 251 -14.88 -27.08 3.98
CA GLN A 251 -15.38 -27.89 5.08
C GLN A 251 -14.35 -28.94 5.53
N GLU A 252 -13.62 -29.55 4.60
CA GLU A 252 -12.50 -30.46 4.89
C GLU A 252 -11.37 -29.74 5.65
N LEU A 253 -11.02 -28.51 5.25
CA LEU A 253 -10.04 -27.68 5.97
C LEU A 253 -10.51 -27.34 7.39
N LYS A 254 -11.77 -26.92 7.54
CA LYS A 254 -12.36 -26.67 8.86
C LYS A 254 -12.36 -27.94 9.71
N ALA A 255 -12.72 -29.09 9.13
CA ALA A 255 -12.70 -30.38 9.81
C ALA A 255 -11.29 -30.76 10.23
N PHE A 256 -10.28 -30.53 9.39
CA PHE A 256 -8.87 -30.70 9.73
C PHE A 256 -8.50 -29.87 10.95
N PHE A 257 -8.80 -28.56 10.96
CA PHE A 257 -8.52 -27.70 12.12
C PHE A 257 -9.27 -28.15 13.39
N ARG A 258 -10.53 -28.58 13.27
CA ARG A 258 -11.31 -29.14 14.39
C ARG A 258 -10.76 -30.47 14.90
N SER A 259 -10.15 -31.27 14.03
CA SER A 259 -9.61 -32.59 14.38
C SER A 259 -8.30 -32.54 15.17
N GLN A 260 -7.64 -31.36 15.24
CA GLN A 260 -6.34 -31.21 15.87
C GLN A 260 -6.44 -31.36 17.40
N LYS A 261 -6.10 -32.54 17.91
CA LYS A 261 -6.15 -32.88 19.34
C LYS A 261 -5.13 -32.10 20.16
N ASP A 262 -5.52 -31.74 21.37
CA ASP A 262 -4.60 -31.21 22.37
C ASP A 262 -3.51 -32.21 22.71
N SER A 263 -2.31 -31.69 22.92
CA SER A 263 -1.17 -32.43 23.45
C SER A 263 -0.86 -31.89 24.85
N PRO A 264 -1.74 -32.18 25.84
CA PRO A 264 -1.59 -31.64 27.18
C PRO A 264 -0.24 -32.07 27.77
N GLY A 265 0.47 -31.12 28.38
CA GLY A 265 1.77 -31.36 28.99
C GLY A 265 2.95 -31.53 28.02
N LYS A 266 2.74 -31.45 26.70
CA LYS A 266 3.87 -31.44 25.75
C LYS A 266 4.53 -30.07 25.66
N THR A 267 5.83 -30.09 25.40
CA THR A 267 6.66 -28.92 25.11
C THR A 267 6.85 -28.76 23.60
N LYS A 268 7.32 -27.59 23.14
CA LYS A 268 7.66 -27.42 21.72
C LYS A 268 8.75 -28.42 21.27
N ALA A 269 9.66 -28.82 22.17
CA ALA A 269 10.66 -29.84 21.88
C ALA A 269 10.03 -31.22 21.60
N ASP A 270 8.96 -31.59 22.31
CA ASP A 270 8.26 -32.86 22.08
C ASP A 270 7.59 -32.89 20.70
N VAL A 271 6.97 -31.76 20.30
CA VAL A 271 6.37 -31.60 18.98
C VAL A 271 7.42 -31.69 17.87
N VAL A 272 8.57 -31.01 18.03
CA VAL A 272 9.68 -31.07 17.06
C VAL A 272 10.20 -32.49 16.90
N LYS A 273 10.37 -33.23 18.00
CA LYS A 273 10.78 -34.64 17.96
C LYS A 273 9.76 -35.52 17.23
N GLU A 274 8.46 -35.27 17.41
CA GLU A 274 7.40 -36.00 16.72
C GLU A 274 7.38 -35.72 15.21
N ILE A 275 7.50 -34.44 14.80
CA ILE A 275 7.63 -34.06 13.39
C ILE A 275 8.86 -34.71 12.77
N PHE A 276 10.01 -34.61 13.45
CA PHE A 276 11.28 -35.14 12.97
C PHE A 276 11.26 -36.67 12.79
N LYS A 277 10.48 -37.42 13.58
CA LYS A 277 10.28 -38.87 13.38
C LYS A 277 9.52 -39.21 12.10
N VAL A 278 8.67 -38.30 11.64
CA VAL A 278 7.80 -38.53 10.47
C VAL A 278 8.45 -37.99 9.18
N MET A 279 9.27 -36.95 9.29
CA MET A 279 9.98 -36.31 8.16
C MET A 279 10.74 -37.29 7.24
N PRO A 280 11.41 -38.36 7.71
CA PRO A 280 12.08 -39.32 6.84
C PRO A 280 11.16 -40.04 5.84
N LYS A 281 9.84 -40.07 6.07
CA LYS A 281 8.87 -40.63 5.10
C LYS A 281 8.65 -39.73 3.88
N TYR A 282 9.04 -38.47 3.98
CA TYR A 282 8.79 -37.42 2.99
C TYR A 282 10.07 -36.79 2.45
N SER A 283 11.24 -37.31 2.84
CA SER A 283 12.55 -36.82 2.41
C SER A 283 13.39 -37.97 1.87
N ASP A 284 13.88 -37.82 0.65
CA ASP A 284 14.85 -38.75 0.05
C ASP A 284 16.28 -38.55 0.61
N THR A 285 16.50 -37.44 1.33
CA THR A 285 17.79 -37.12 1.96
C THR A 285 17.77 -37.48 3.45
N PRO A 286 18.83 -38.12 3.98
CA PRO A 286 18.96 -38.37 5.41
C PRO A 286 18.89 -37.07 6.21
N MET A 287 17.97 -37.00 7.18
CA MET A 287 17.79 -35.82 8.02
C MET A 287 18.93 -35.71 9.05
N PRO A 288 19.60 -34.55 9.20
CA PRO A 288 20.63 -34.34 10.22
C PRO A 288 20.01 -34.42 11.63
N PRO A 289 20.76 -34.87 12.65
CA PRO A 289 20.23 -35.00 14.01
C PRO A 289 19.72 -33.65 14.54
N LEU A 290 18.71 -33.70 15.40
CA LEU A 290 18.20 -32.51 16.07
C LEU A 290 19.25 -31.94 17.03
N ASP A 291 19.42 -30.62 17.00
CA ASP A 291 20.29 -29.89 17.91
C ASP A 291 19.77 -29.98 19.36
N GLU A 292 20.61 -30.49 20.26
CA GLU A 292 20.25 -30.69 21.67
C GLU A 292 20.10 -29.37 22.44
N GLU A 293 20.86 -28.33 22.10
CA GLU A 293 20.77 -27.02 22.75
C GLU A 293 19.44 -26.33 22.38
N MET A 294 19.08 -26.37 21.09
CA MET A 294 17.77 -25.92 20.62
C MET A 294 16.62 -26.69 21.28
N LEU A 295 16.74 -28.02 21.39
CA LEU A 295 15.72 -28.85 22.05
C LEU A 295 15.60 -28.53 23.54
N ALA A 296 16.70 -28.22 24.23
CA ALA A 296 16.67 -27.84 25.63
C ALA A 296 15.93 -26.52 25.87
N ASP A 297 16.08 -25.54 24.96
CA ASP A 297 15.33 -24.28 25.04
C ASP A 297 13.85 -24.46 24.69
N LEU A 298 13.54 -25.24 23.66
CA LEU A 298 12.15 -25.53 23.29
C LEU A 298 11.41 -26.39 24.33
N ALA A 299 12.13 -27.15 25.16
CA ALA A 299 11.55 -27.91 26.27
C ALA A 299 11.02 -27.01 27.39
N LYS A 300 11.52 -25.77 27.51
CA LYS A 300 11.02 -24.79 28.49
C LYS A 300 9.68 -24.19 28.09
N ILE A 301 9.28 -24.35 26.82
CA ILE A 301 8.11 -23.70 26.24
C ILE A 301 6.99 -24.73 26.10
N PRO A 302 5.84 -24.55 26.78
CA PRO A 302 4.67 -25.36 26.56
C PRO A 302 4.27 -25.35 25.07
N ALA A 303 3.88 -26.51 24.54
CA ALA A 303 3.38 -26.60 23.17
C ALA A 303 2.02 -25.89 23.00
N LYS A 304 1.29 -25.69 24.09
CA LYS A 304 0.00 -25.00 24.15
C LYS A 304 0.02 -23.91 25.22
N LEU A 305 -0.52 -22.74 24.90
CA LEU A 305 -0.88 -21.70 25.87
C LEU A 305 -2.38 -21.82 26.14
N ASP A 306 -2.79 -21.91 27.42
CA ASP A 306 -4.20 -22.02 27.79
C ASP A 306 -4.93 -20.67 27.62
N GLY A 307 -6.10 -20.69 26.98
CA GLY A 307 -6.93 -19.49 26.74
C GLY A 307 -7.08 -19.09 25.27
N GLU A 308 -6.24 -19.59 24.36
CA GLU A 308 -6.39 -19.37 22.92
C GLU A 308 -7.22 -20.49 22.28
N PHE A 309 -8.25 -20.13 21.49
CA PHE A 309 -8.85 -21.09 20.57
C PHE A 309 -7.77 -21.51 19.55
N LYS A 310 -7.34 -22.77 19.61
CA LYS A 310 -6.17 -23.30 18.91
C LYS A 310 -6.06 -22.92 17.43
N HIS A 311 -7.20 -22.81 16.74
CA HIS A 311 -7.32 -22.37 15.34
C HIS A 311 -8.61 -21.58 15.11
N ASN A 312 -8.90 -20.61 15.97
CA ASN A 312 -10.02 -19.68 15.77
C ASN A 312 -10.13 -19.23 14.31
N TRP A 313 -9.03 -18.76 13.70
CA TRP A 313 -9.03 -18.28 12.32
C TRP A 313 -9.11 -19.40 11.28
N GLY A 314 -8.73 -20.62 11.64
CA GLY A 314 -8.83 -21.81 10.78
C GLY A 314 -10.28 -22.26 10.61
N THR A 315 -11.14 -22.02 11.61
CA THR A 315 -12.56 -22.40 11.60
C THR A 315 -13.54 -21.24 11.53
N ALA A 316 -13.10 -20.01 11.85
CA ALA A 316 -13.96 -18.83 11.93
C ALA A 316 -14.66 -18.57 10.61
N GLU A 317 -15.95 -18.27 10.66
CA GLU A 317 -16.73 -17.84 9.50
C GLU A 317 -16.48 -16.36 9.21
N LYS A 318 -16.26 -15.57 10.27
CA LYS A 318 -16.04 -14.13 10.22
C LYS A 318 -14.89 -13.74 11.13
N LEU A 319 -14.15 -12.72 10.72
CA LEU A 319 -13.19 -12.02 11.56
C LEU A 319 -13.43 -10.52 11.39
N TYR A 320 -12.85 -9.72 12.28
CA TYR A 320 -13.03 -8.27 12.30
C TYR A 320 -11.67 -7.59 12.27
N LYS A 321 -11.43 -6.84 11.20
CA LYS A 321 -10.25 -6.02 11.05
C LYS A 321 -10.47 -4.68 11.76
N SER A 322 -9.60 -4.33 12.70
CA SER A 322 -9.58 -3.00 13.31
C SER A 322 -8.63 -2.11 12.53
N GLU A 323 -9.16 -1.04 11.94
CA GLU A 323 -8.38 -0.01 11.26
C GLU A 323 -8.52 1.31 12.02
N ALA A 324 -7.41 2.03 12.14
CA ALA A 324 -7.41 3.43 12.51
C ALA A 324 -7.11 4.30 11.29
N ILE A 325 -7.82 5.40 11.15
CA ILE A 325 -7.66 6.34 10.04
C ILE A 325 -7.24 7.68 10.61
N ASP A 326 -6.08 8.18 10.22
CA ASP A 326 -5.65 9.52 10.63
C ASP A 326 -6.38 10.63 9.85
N SER A 327 -6.19 11.86 10.30
CA SER A 327 -6.79 13.06 9.70
C SER A 327 -6.33 13.34 8.27
N PHE A 328 -5.25 12.69 7.81
CA PHE A 328 -4.76 12.74 6.43
C PHE A 328 -5.35 11.61 5.55
N GLY A 329 -6.13 10.71 6.14
CA GLY A 329 -6.76 9.59 5.45
C GLY A 329 -5.89 8.34 5.35
N ASN A 330 -4.72 8.30 5.99
CA ASN A 330 -3.89 7.09 6.03
C ASN A 330 -4.56 6.06 6.93
N LYS A 331 -4.50 4.79 6.51
CA LYS A 331 -5.14 3.67 7.21
C LYS A 331 -4.09 2.79 7.85
N TYR A 332 -4.22 2.56 9.14
CA TYR A 332 -3.34 1.70 9.94
C TYR A 332 -4.12 0.46 10.36
N LEU A 333 -3.57 -0.72 10.07
CA LEU A 333 -4.13 -1.98 10.56
C LEU A 333 -3.67 -2.20 11.99
N LEU A 334 -4.59 -2.21 12.94
CA LEU A 334 -4.30 -2.47 14.34
C LEU A 334 -4.29 -3.98 14.65
N GLY A 335 -5.15 -4.73 13.97
CA GLY A 335 -5.22 -6.17 14.10
C GLY A 335 -6.45 -6.78 13.45
N VAL A 336 -6.52 -8.11 13.49
CA VAL A 336 -7.68 -8.89 13.08
C VAL A 336 -8.13 -9.72 14.27
N PHE A 337 -9.42 -9.68 14.57
CA PHE A 337 -9.99 -10.20 15.81
C PHE A 337 -11.20 -11.09 15.53
N GLU A 338 -11.60 -11.87 16.53
CA GLU A 338 -12.76 -12.76 16.41
C GLU A 338 -14.06 -12.01 16.63
N THR A 339 -14.03 -10.98 17.47
CA THR A 339 -15.20 -10.18 17.83
C THR A 339 -15.04 -8.71 17.48
N VAL A 340 -16.17 -8.04 17.27
CA VAL A 340 -16.20 -6.58 17.12
C VAL A 340 -15.65 -5.90 18.38
N ALA A 341 -16.00 -6.41 19.57
CA ALA A 341 -15.57 -5.83 20.84
C ALA A 341 -14.05 -5.85 21.02
N GLU A 342 -13.37 -6.92 20.63
CA GLU A 342 -11.90 -6.98 20.63
C GLU A 342 -11.29 -6.00 19.63
N ALA A 343 -11.88 -5.90 18.43
CA ALA A 343 -11.43 -4.95 17.41
C ALA A 343 -11.61 -3.49 17.87
N GLU A 344 -12.71 -3.18 18.54
CA GLU A 344 -12.98 -1.86 19.13
C GLU A 344 -12.02 -1.57 20.28
N LYS A 345 -11.83 -2.52 21.19
CA LYS A 345 -10.89 -2.39 22.31
C LYS A 345 -9.47 -2.13 21.82
N ALA A 346 -9.01 -2.84 20.79
CA ALA A 346 -7.69 -2.61 20.21
C ALA A 346 -7.54 -1.19 19.63
N PHE A 347 -8.61 -0.64 19.04
CA PHE A 347 -8.62 0.76 18.62
C PHE A 347 -8.57 1.71 19.82
N ASP A 348 -9.39 1.48 20.84
CA ASP A 348 -9.47 2.37 21.99
C ASP A 348 -8.14 2.41 22.76
N GLU A 349 -7.47 1.26 22.92
CA GLU A 349 -6.14 1.15 23.53
C GLU A 349 -5.07 1.89 22.69
N TRP A 350 -5.04 1.66 21.37
CA TRP A 350 -4.08 2.33 20.50
C TRP A 350 -4.33 3.84 20.37
N ASN A 351 -5.59 4.26 20.27
CA ASN A 351 -5.97 5.66 20.20
C ASN A 351 -5.56 6.40 21.48
N LYS A 352 -5.67 5.76 22.65
CA LYS A 352 -5.21 6.34 23.91
C LYS A 352 -3.69 6.58 23.90
N GLU A 353 -2.91 5.62 23.42
CA GLU A 353 -1.46 5.80 23.27
C GLU A 353 -1.13 6.90 22.26
N TYR A 354 -1.87 6.95 21.15
CA TYR A 354 -1.69 7.95 20.11
C TYR A 354 -2.04 9.37 20.59
N GLU A 355 -3.13 9.55 21.34
CA GLU A 355 -3.51 10.82 21.96
C GLU A 355 -2.45 11.29 22.95
N GLN A 356 -1.94 10.40 23.80
CA GLN A 356 -0.85 10.72 24.73
C GLN A 356 0.43 11.14 23.99
N ALA A 357 0.78 10.45 22.91
CA ALA A 357 1.91 10.85 22.07
C ALA A 357 1.67 12.21 21.40
N GLY A 358 0.45 12.48 20.95
CA GLY A 358 0.04 13.76 20.36
C GLY A 358 0.11 14.92 21.34
N GLU A 359 -0.30 14.72 22.60
CA GLU A 359 -0.17 15.72 23.67
C GLU A 359 1.30 16.07 23.93
N ASN A 360 2.17 15.07 24.03
CA ASN A 360 3.62 15.28 24.23
C ASN A 360 4.25 16.09 23.06
N VAL A 361 3.81 15.82 21.82
CA VAL A 361 4.26 16.59 20.64
C VAL A 361 3.73 18.02 20.67
N LYS A 362 2.45 18.23 21.03
CA LYS A 362 1.88 19.58 21.18
C LYS A 362 2.59 20.40 22.26
N GLU A 363 2.89 19.78 23.41
CA GLU A 363 3.64 20.41 24.49
C GLU A 363 5.06 20.79 24.04
N SER A 364 5.76 19.87 23.37
CA SER A 364 7.10 20.10 22.82
C SER A 364 7.10 21.24 21.78
N LEU A 365 6.12 21.26 20.88
CA LEU A 365 5.97 22.32 19.87
C LEU A 365 5.64 23.68 20.51
N SER A 366 4.79 23.71 21.53
CA SER A 366 4.49 24.93 22.29
C SER A 366 5.72 25.47 23.03
N GLY A 367 6.49 24.59 23.67
CA GLY A 367 7.74 24.95 24.33
C GLY A 367 8.77 25.52 23.35
N TRP A 368 8.92 24.89 22.18
CA TRP A 368 9.80 25.37 21.12
C TRP A 368 9.34 26.73 20.55
N ALA A 369 8.04 26.92 20.32
CA ALA A 369 7.49 28.19 19.85
C ALA A 369 7.79 29.35 20.83
N LYS A 370 7.60 29.12 22.13
CA LYS A 370 7.94 30.10 23.18
C LYS A 370 9.42 30.44 23.24
N GLN A 371 10.30 29.45 23.06
CA GLN A 371 11.74 29.67 22.99
C GLN A 371 12.15 30.51 21.78
N GLN A 372 11.52 30.27 20.61
CA GLN A 372 11.77 31.12 19.45
C GLN A 372 11.26 32.55 19.63
N GLU A 373 10.06 32.74 20.18
CA GLU A 373 9.54 34.08 20.49
C GLU A 373 10.47 34.85 21.44
N ALA A 374 11.02 34.17 22.46
CA ALA A 374 11.97 34.77 23.39
C ALA A 374 13.29 35.17 22.70
N ALA A 375 13.84 34.32 21.84
CA ALA A 375 15.08 34.62 21.10
C ALA A 375 14.89 35.81 20.12
N LEU A 376 13.76 35.87 19.43
CA LEU A 376 13.40 36.98 18.54
C LEU A 376 13.27 38.31 19.30
N ALA A 377 12.75 38.28 20.53
CA ALA A 377 12.65 39.47 21.37
C ALA A 377 14.04 39.95 21.84
N GLU A 378 14.95 39.03 22.19
CA GLU A 378 16.32 39.34 22.61
C GLU A 378 17.15 39.95 21.46
N ASP A 379 17.04 39.40 20.24
CA ASP A 379 17.66 39.96 19.04
C ASP A 379 17.15 41.38 18.73
N GLN A 380 15.85 41.62 18.93
CA GLN A 380 15.24 42.94 18.71
C GLN A 380 15.79 43.98 19.72
N ASP A 381 15.96 43.59 20.99
CA ASP A 381 16.57 44.43 22.02
C ASP A 381 18.04 44.76 21.72
N GLU A 382 18.81 43.81 21.14
CA GLU A 382 20.18 44.05 20.70
C GLU A 382 20.25 45.04 19.52
N VAL A 383 19.37 44.90 18.54
CA VAL A 383 19.27 45.82 17.39
C VAL A 383 18.91 47.24 17.86
N ASP A 384 18.00 47.36 18.82
CA ASP A 384 17.60 48.65 19.37
C ASP A 384 18.72 49.30 20.21
N ARG A 385 19.51 48.50 20.96
CA ARG A 385 20.74 48.98 21.61
C ARG A 385 21.78 49.47 20.61
N LEU A 386 22.01 48.74 19.53
CA LEU A 386 22.97 49.11 18.49
C LEU A 386 22.55 50.39 17.76
N ARG A 387 21.26 50.54 17.44
CA ARG A 387 20.71 51.78 16.87
C ARG A 387 20.92 52.97 17.78
N LYS A 388 20.63 52.81 19.07
CA LYS A 388 20.82 53.86 20.07
C LYS A 388 22.29 54.27 20.20
N ALA A 389 23.21 53.31 20.22
CA ALA A 389 24.65 53.58 20.23
C ALA A 389 25.13 54.31 18.96
N LEU A 390 24.55 53.97 17.80
CA LEU A 390 24.83 54.64 16.51
C LEU A 390 24.29 56.08 16.44
N GLU A 391 23.14 56.34 17.05
CA GLU A 391 22.57 57.69 17.18
C GLU A 391 23.36 58.56 18.17
N GLU A 392 23.80 57.99 19.29
CA GLU A 392 24.64 58.67 20.27
C GLU A 392 26.03 58.99 19.70
N ALA A 393 26.62 58.11 18.89
CA ALA A 393 27.90 58.35 18.19
C ALA A 393 27.80 59.38 17.04
N ARG A 394 26.58 59.77 16.64
CA ARG A 394 26.31 60.81 15.61
C ARG A 394 26.14 62.21 16.19
N ARG A 395 26.09 62.37 17.51
CA ARG A 395 26.20 63.65 18.22
C ARG A 395 27.65 63.91 18.59
#